data_AF-A0A7W0R7J7-F1
#
_entry.id   AF-A0A7W0R7J7-F1
#
_cell.length_a   1.000
_cell.length_b   1.000
_cell.length_c   1.000
_cell.angle_alpha   90.00
_cell.angle_beta   90.00
_cell.angle_gamma   90.00
#
_symmetry.space_group_name_H-M   'P 1'
#
loop_
_entity.id
_entity.type
_entity.pdbx_description
1 polymer ?
#
loop_
_entity_poly.entity_id
_entity_poly.type
_entity_poly.pdbx_seq_one_letter_code
_entity_poly.pdbx_strand_id
1 'polypeptide(L)'
;MFKSHVAIATSLTVCALLVIAVAAQQPRITNGRVAPQAAPANLSQSFRSLVGAQADTAWIGYSVPVAGDRLMCCWTNGDGTTYTSGSFVGSDVPCCGACRIEPASDTATAIRRGAAASTTPQGPIKLEGSGRMVVMFRVVDRQVERIRTFSEECELDAGGRQVHWLQNVGPADSIALLESLIG
;
A
#
# COMPACT_ATOMS: atom_id res chain seq x y z
N MET A 1 24.14 -68.05 -17.09
CA MET A 1 22.80 -67.73 -16.58
C MET A 1 22.99 -66.74 -15.43
N PHE A 2 22.57 -65.47 -15.62
CA PHE A 2 22.49 -64.32 -14.67
C PHE A 2 23.75 -63.91 -13.86
N LYS A 3 24.63 -63.00 -14.34
CA LYS A 3 24.62 -61.50 -14.36
C LYS A 3 24.58 -60.81 -12.96
N SER A 4 25.74 -60.42 -12.44
CA SER A 4 25.88 -59.46 -11.33
C SER A 4 26.28 -58.09 -11.89
N HIS A 5 25.37 -57.13 -11.85
CA HIS A 5 25.66 -55.73 -12.12
C HIS A 5 25.72 -54.96 -10.80
N VAL A 6 26.92 -54.53 -10.41
CA VAL A 6 27.11 -53.46 -9.43
C VAL A 6 27.47 -52.21 -10.23
N ALA A 7 26.63 -51.18 -10.18
CA ALA A 7 26.97 -49.86 -10.66
C ALA A 7 26.17 -48.80 -9.87
N ILE A 8 26.82 -48.35 -8.78
CA ILE A 8 26.92 -46.97 -8.31
C ILE A 8 25.67 -46.10 -8.54
N ALA A 9 24.84 -46.00 -7.51
CA ALA A 9 23.80 -44.98 -7.41
C ALA A 9 24.47 -43.61 -7.18
N THR A 10 24.59 -42.81 -8.23
CA THR A 10 24.92 -41.39 -8.16
C THR A 10 23.72 -40.64 -7.59
N SER A 11 23.76 -40.34 -6.30
CA SER A 11 22.80 -39.43 -5.65
C SER A 11 22.97 -38.02 -6.21
N LEU A 12 22.05 -37.63 -7.11
CA LEU A 12 21.90 -36.26 -7.56
C LEU A 12 21.09 -35.48 -6.50
N THR A 13 21.79 -34.91 -5.52
CA THR A 13 21.16 -34.02 -4.53
C THR A 13 20.85 -32.69 -5.21
N VAL A 14 19.62 -32.54 -5.70
CA VAL A 14 19.08 -31.26 -6.18
C VAL A 14 18.88 -30.35 -4.97
N CYS A 15 19.81 -29.41 -4.79
CA CYS A 15 19.71 -28.36 -3.77
C CYS A 15 18.68 -27.33 -4.26
N ALA A 16 17.40 -27.50 -3.87
CA ALA A 16 16.36 -26.54 -4.17
C ALA A 16 16.62 -25.26 -3.35
N LEU A 17 17.12 -24.21 -4.00
CA LEU A 17 17.17 -22.85 -3.46
C LEU A 17 15.74 -22.39 -3.19
N LEU A 18 15.30 -22.50 -1.94
CA LEU A 18 14.09 -21.89 -1.43
C LEU A 18 14.28 -20.36 -1.49
N VAL A 19 13.81 -19.74 -2.57
CA VAL A 19 13.61 -18.29 -2.60
C VAL A 19 12.45 -18.01 -1.66
N ILE A 20 12.78 -17.58 -0.44
CA ILE A 20 11.79 -17.08 0.51
C ILE A 20 11.33 -15.73 -0.04
N ALA A 21 10.23 -15.73 -0.80
CA ALA A 21 9.57 -14.49 -1.16
C ALA A 21 9.07 -13.87 0.14
N VAL A 22 9.79 -12.87 0.66
CA VAL A 22 9.26 -11.99 1.70
C VAL A 22 8.02 -11.35 1.07
N ALA A 23 6.84 -11.81 1.48
CA ALA A 23 5.62 -11.14 1.15
C ALA A 23 5.70 -9.75 1.78
N ALA A 24 6.10 -8.75 1.00
CA ALA A 24 5.92 -7.36 1.37
C ALA A 24 4.43 -7.23 1.73
N GLN A 25 4.13 -7.02 3.01
CA GLN A 25 2.76 -6.96 3.50
C GLN A 25 2.07 -5.84 2.72
N GLN A 26 1.15 -6.22 1.84
CA GLN A 26 0.34 -5.25 1.13
C GLN A 26 -0.44 -4.48 2.21
N PRO A 27 -0.51 -3.15 2.15
CA PRO A 27 -1.28 -2.39 3.12
C PRO A 27 -2.72 -2.85 3.08
N ARG A 28 -3.43 -2.62 4.18
CA ARG A 28 -4.82 -3.05 4.33
C ARG A 28 -5.72 -2.19 3.45
N ILE A 29 -5.76 -2.46 2.16
CA ILE A 29 -6.64 -1.75 1.22
C ILE A 29 -8.01 -2.44 1.25
N THR A 30 -9.05 -1.67 1.59
CA THR A 30 -10.45 -2.11 1.58
C THR A 30 -11.24 -1.31 0.55
N ASN A 31 -12.38 -1.87 0.11
CA ASN A 31 -13.26 -1.26 -0.89
C ASN A 31 -12.47 -0.84 -2.15
N GLY A 32 -11.66 -1.73 -2.71
CA GLY A 32 -10.83 -1.50 -3.90
C GLY A 32 -10.55 -2.78 -4.64
N ARG A 33 -10.21 -2.67 -5.93
CA ARG A 33 -9.69 -3.79 -6.71
C ARG A 33 -8.18 -3.70 -6.79
N VAL A 34 -7.48 -4.48 -5.97
CA VAL A 34 -6.00 -4.46 -5.91
C VAL A 34 -5.43 -5.39 -6.98
N ALA A 35 -4.54 -4.87 -7.82
CA ALA A 35 -3.74 -5.62 -8.79
C ALA A 35 -2.26 -5.53 -8.41
N PRO A 36 -1.70 -6.57 -7.75
CA PRO A 36 -0.28 -6.62 -7.42
C PRO A 36 0.56 -6.84 -8.67
N GLN A 37 1.68 -6.12 -8.76
CA GLN A 37 2.69 -6.32 -9.78
C GLN A 37 4.09 -6.11 -9.19
N ALA A 38 5.09 -6.80 -9.73
CA ALA A 38 6.47 -6.60 -9.30
C ALA A 38 6.93 -5.18 -9.68
N ALA A 39 7.73 -4.54 -8.81
CA ALA A 39 8.42 -3.33 -9.20
C ALA A 39 9.35 -3.63 -10.40
N PRO A 40 9.24 -2.88 -11.48
CA PRO A 40 10.10 -3.04 -12.63
C PRO A 40 11.48 -2.44 -12.36
N ALA A 41 12.50 -2.93 -13.08
CA ALA A 41 13.88 -2.47 -12.91
C ALA A 41 14.07 -0.95 -13.10
N ASN A 42 13.24 -0.31 -13.92
CA ASN A 42 13.13 1.14 -14.01
C ASN A 42 11.74 1.57 -13.53
N LEU A 43 11.65 1.96 -12.26
CA LEU A 43 10.40 2.35 -11.63
C LEU A 43 9.78 3.57 -12.31
N SER A 44 10.53 4.65 -12.52
CA SER A 44 10.00 5.91 -13.04
C SER A 44 9.47 5.80 -14.46
N GLN A 45 10.16 5.08 -15.35
CA GLN A 45 9.67 4.84 -16.71
C GLN A 45 8.38 4.01 -16.70
N SER A 46 8.35 2.95 -15.92
CA SER A 46 7.21 2.04 -15.88
C SER A 46 6.00 2.66 -15.18
N PHE A 47 6.24 3.46 -14.14
CA PHE A 47 5.21 4.26 -13.50
C PHE A 47 4.56 5.22 -14.49
N ARG A 48 5.34 5.95 -15.30
CA ARG A 48 4.81 6.81 -16.36
C ARG A 48 3.99 6.04 -17.39
N SER A 49 4.45 4.84 -17.79
CA SER A 49 3.67 3.98 -18.69
C SER A 49 2.35 3.54 -18.06
N LEU A 50 2.36 3.20 -16.77
CA LEU A 50 1.19 2.78 -16.03
C LEU A 50 0.18 3.92 -15.91
N VAL A 51 0.65 5.14 -15.57
CA VAL A 51 -0.15 6.37 -15.56
C VAL A 51 -0.77 6.64 -16.93
N GLY A 52 0.02 6.58 -18.00
CA GLY A 52 -0.43 6.79 -19.37
C GLY A 52 -1.47 5.78 -19.87
N ALA A 53 -1.48 4.58 -19.29
CA ALA A 53 -2.43 3.51 -19.60
C ALA A 53 -3.75 3.59 -18.82
N GLN A 54 -3.86 4.45 -17.80
CA GLN A 54 -5.10 4.56 -17.01
C GLN A 54 -6.16 5.37 -17.75
N ALA A 55 -7.15 4.67 -18.33
CA ALA A 55 -8.32 5.31 -18.94
C ALA A 55 -9.31 5.84 -17.89
N ASP A 56 -9.49 5.11 -16.80
CA ASP A 56 -10.35 5.50 -15.68
C ASP A 56 -9.53 6.04 -14.49
N THR A 57 -10.21 6.71 -13.55
CA THR A 57 -9.61 7.04 -12.26
C THR A 57 -9.13 5.78 -11.54
N ALA A 58 -7.86 5.76 -11.18
CA ALA A 58 -7.22 4.65 -10.49
C ALA A 58 -6.20 5.16 -9.47
N TRP A 59 -5.74 4.26 -8.63
CA TRP A 59 -4.62 4.47 -7.74
C TRP A 59 -3.43 3.64 -8.19
N ILE A 60 -2.23 4.21 -8.05
CA ILE A 60 -0.98 3.45 -8.09
C ILE A 60 -0.35 3.61 -6.71
N GLY A 61 0.19 2.56 -6.11
CA GLY A 61 0.89 2.69 -4.84
C GLY A 61 1.93 1.63 -4.59
N TYR A 62 2.78 1.91 -3.62
CA TYR A 62 3.84 1.04 -3.18
C TYR A 62 4.20 1.31 -1.72
N SER A 63 4.99 0.42 -1.14
CA SER A 63 5.50 0.52 0.23
C SER A 63 7.03 0.57 0.22
N VAL A 64 7.62 1.45 1.03
CA VAL A 64 9.08 1.58 1.22
C VAL A 64 9.44 1.61 2.71
N PRO A 65 10.60 1.06 3.10
CA PRO A 65 11.05 1.16 4.48
C PRO A 65 11.38 2.62 4.85
N VAL A 66 11.11 3.00 6.10
CA VAL A 66 11.39 4.32 6.67
C VAL A 66 12.06 4.20 8.04
N ALA A 67 12.81 5.23 8.41
CA ALA A 67 13.40 5.32 9.73
C ALA A 67 12.42 5.92 10.74
N GLY A 68 12.39 5.34 11.94
CA GLY A 68 11.65 5.83 13.10
C GLY A 68 10.21 5.32 13.20
N ASP A 69 9.64 5.51 14.37
CA ASP A 69 8.31 5.02 14.74
C ASP A 69 7.29 6.15 14.57
N ARG A 70 6.66 6.22 13.39
CA ARG A 70 5.63 7.22 13.07
C ARG A 70 4.38 6.55 12.52
N LEU A 71 3.24 6.96 13.07
CA LEU A 71 1.91 6.56 12.60
C LEU A 71 1.28 7.73 11.83
N MET A 72 1.10 7.54 10.52
CA MET A 72 0.51 8.51 9.60
C MET A 72 -0.81 7.97 9.05
N CYS A 73 -1.74 7.64 9.95
CA CYS A 73 -3.12 7.32 9.57
C CYS A 73 -4.01 8.56 9.57
N CYS A 74 -5.24 8.39 9.09
CA CYS A 74 -6.23 9.43 9.08
C CYS A 74 -6.81 9.58 10.47
N TRP A 75 -6.67 10.78 11.03
CA TRP A 75 -7.06 11.09 12.40
C TRP A 75 -8.44 11.74 12.46
N THR A 76 -9.26 11.26 13.39
CA THR A 76 -10.42 11.96 13.96
C THR A 76 -10.10 12.16 15.44
N ASN A 77 -10.52 13.28 16.06
CA ASN A 77 -10.25 13.47 17.48
C ASN A 77 -10.91 12.35 18.31
N GLY A 78 -10.28 11.98 19.43
CA GLY A 78 -10.73 10.87 20.29
C GLY A 78 -12.08 11.09 20.98
N ASP A 79 -12.71 12.23 20.78
CA ASP A 79 -14.08 12.57 21.21
C ASP A 79 -15.12 12.34 20.09
N GLY A 80 -14.72 11.70 18.97
CA GLY A 80 -15.59 11.49 17.80
C GLY A 80 -15.80 12.76 16.97
N THR A 81 -15.11 13.86 17.27
CA THR A 81 -15.24 15.10 16.51
C THR A 81 -14.25 15.15 15.35
N THR A 82 -14.78 15.45 14.16
CA THR A 82 -13.99 15.78 12.98
C THR A 82 -14.15 17.26 12.68
N TYR A 83 -13.06 18.02 12.72
CA TYR A 83 -13.02 19.39 12.21
C TYR A 83 -12.68 19.35 10.72
N THR A 84 -13.67 19.66 9.86
CA THR A 84 -13.43 19.86 8.42
C THR A 84 -13.90 21.25 8.04
N SER A 85 -12.99 22.12 7.60
CA SER A 85 -13.33 23.40 6.95
C SER A 85 -14.41 24.22 7.68
N GLY A 86 -14.29 24.37 9.01
CA GLY A 86 -15.23 25.14 9.82
C GLY A 86 -16.60 24.48 10.07
N SER A 87 -16.81 23.24 9.62
CA SER A 87 -18.03 22.47 9.87
C SER A 87 -17.76 21.32 10.85
N PHE A 88 -18.57 21.29 11.90
CA PHE A 88 -18.61 20.26 12.93
C PHE A 88 -19.31 19.02 12.37
N VAL A 89 -18.59 17.90 12.25
CA VAL A 89 -19.20 16.60 11.96
C VAL A 89 -18.87 15.68 13.12
N GLY A 90 -19.82 15.54 14.05
CA GLY A 90 -19.77 14.49 15.06
C GLY A 90 -19.95 13.13 14.37
N SER A 91 -19.06 12.19 14.64
CA SER A 91 -19.13 10.85 14.06
C SER A 91 -18.78 9.81 15.11
N ASP A 92 -19.63 8.80 15.28
CA ASP A 92 -19.40 7.59 16.12
C ASP A 92 -18.30 6.68 15.55
N VAL A 93 -17.28 7.26 14.91
CA VAL A 93 -16.19 6.56 14.25
C VAL A 93 -15.15 6.22 15.33
N PRO A 94 -14.88 4.93 15.59
CA PRO A 94 -13.77 4.52 16.43
C PRO A 94 -12.51 5.15 15.85
N CYS A 95 -11.82 5.89 16.71
CA CYS A 95 -10.72 6.71 16.28
C CYS A 95 -9.61 5.83 15.72
N CYS A 96 -9.03 6.34 14.63
CA CYS A 96 -7.70 6.02 14.15
C CYS A 96 -7.56 4.67 13.43
N GLY A 97 -6.83 4.70 12.31
CA GLY A 97 -6.45 3.51 11.56
C GLY A 97 -7.12 3.39 10.21
N ALA A 98 -8.30 3.98 9.98
CA ALA A 98 -9.00 3.91 8.70
C ALA A 98 -8.94 5.23 7.91
N CYS A 99 -8.41 5.19 6.69
CA CYS A 99 -8.31 6.31 5.76
C CYS A 99 -9.23 6.12 4.57
N ARG A 100 -9.95 7.14 4.13
CA ARG A 100 -10.52 7.22 2.79
C ARG A 100 -9.53 7.89 1.85
N ILE A 101 -9.06 7.15 0.84
CA ILE A 101 -8.10 7.70 -0.12
C ILE A 101 -8.79 8.33 -1.32
N GLU A 102 -9.92 7.76 -1.77
CA GLU A 102 -10.74 8.35 -2.84
C GLU A 102 -11.62 9.50 -2.29
N PRO A 103 -11.49 10.73 -2.80
CA PRO A 103 -12.28 11.87 -2.34
C PRO A 103 -13.79 11.69 -2.59
N ALA A 104 -14.62 12.00 -1.60
CA ALA A 104 -16.08 12.06 -1.77
C ALA A 104 -16.58 13.39 -2.37
N SER A 105 -15.76 14.45 -2.27
CA SER A 105 -15.93 15.79 -2.87
C SER A 105 -14.54 16.42 -3.08
N ASP A 106 -14.46 17.61 -3.68
CA ASP A 106 -13.24 18.42 -3.79
C ASP A 106 -12.54 18.71 -2.45
N THR A 107 -13.22 18.45 -1.34
CA THR A 107 -12.73 18.66 0.02
C THR A 107 -11.70 17.60 0.38
N ALA A 108 -10.47 18.03 0.69
CA ALA A 108 -9.27 17.23 0.94
C ALA A 108 -9.29 16.27 2.14
N THR A 109 -10.46 15.94 2.69
CA THR A 109 -10.54 15.09 3.88
C THR A 109 -10.38 13.61 3.56
N ALA A 110 -9.38 13.04 4.20
CA ALA A 110 -9.02 11.63 4.15
C ALA A 110 -9.87 10.75 5.06
N ILE A 111 -10.86 11.32 5.73
CA ILE A 111 -11.51 10.68 6.86
C ILE A 111 -12.59 9.77 6.31
N ARG A 112 -12.58 8.50 6.71
CA ARG A 112 -13.71 7.61 6.41
C ARG A 112 -14.92 8.09 7.21
N ARG A 113 -15.93 8.62 6.53
CA ARG A 113 -17.27 8.85 7.11
C ARG A 113 -18.09 7.56 6.94
N GLY A 114 -18.68 7.06 8.04
CA GLY A 114 -19.64 5.95 8.05
C GLY A 114 -19.15 4.67 8.76
N ALA A 115 -20.11 4.01 9.41
CA ALA A 115 -20.10 2.78 10.22
C ALA A 115 -18.83 2.52 11.04
N ALA A 116 -19.00 2.52 12.37
CA ALA A 116 -17.97 2.18 13.33
C ALA A 116 -17.14 0.98 12.83
N ALA A 117 -15.90 1.23 12.40
CA ALA A 117 -14.93 0.16 12.21
C ALA A 117 -14.57 -0.31 13.61
N SER A 118 -15.42 -1.15 14.21
CA SER A 118 -15.18 -1.82 15.48
C SER A 118 -14.01 -2.78 15.32
N THR A 119 -12.83 -2.26 15.05
CA THR A 119 -11.59 -2.96 15.16
C THR A 119 -11.15 -2.69 16.59
N THR A 120 -11.78 -3.37 17.55
CA THR A 120 -11.01 -3.72 18.75
C THR A 120 -9.79 -4.45 18.21
N PRO A 121 -8.57 -3.95 18.39
CA PRO A 121 -7.39 -4.65 17.90
C PRO A 121 -7.40 -6.04 18.56
N GLN A 122 -7.70 -7.07 17.78
CA GLN A 122 -7.67 -8.45 18.22
C GLN A 122 -6.20 -8.87 18.23
N GLY A 123 -5.51 -8.48 19.29
CA GLY A 123 -4.09 -8.76 19.49
C GLY A 123 -3.34 -7.57 20.10
N PRO A 124 -2.06 -7.76 20.44
CA PRO A 124 -1.21 -6.70 20.97
C PRO A 124 -1.22 -5.48 20.04
N ILE A 125 -1.55 -4.31 20.59
CA ILE A 125 -1.39 -3.04 19.86
C ILE A 125 0.11 -2.79 19.78
N LYS A 126 0.65 -2.84 18.57
CA LYS A 126 2.03 -2.44 18.33
C LYS A 126 2.12 -0.93 18.57
N LEU A 127 2.85 -0.54 19.61
CA LEU A 127 3.03 0.86 20.00
C LEU A 127 4.14 1.55 19.18
N GLU A 128 5.03 0.75 18.59
CA GLU A 128 6.01 1.21 17.60
C GLU A 128 5.31 1.38 16.24
N GLY A 129 5.45 2.54 15.60
CA GLY A 129 4.91 2.79 14.26
C GLY A 129 5.47 1.83 13.20
N SER A 130 4.86 1.77 12.02
CA SER A 130 5.47 1.03 10.92
C SER A 130 6.85 1.58 10.57
N GLY A 131 7.83 0.68 10.49
CA GLY A 131 9.09 0.96 9.79
C GLY A 131 8.94 1.01 8.26
N ARG A 132 7.71 1.18 7.75
CA ARG A 132 7.37 1.19 6.33
C ARG A 132 6.27 2.23 6.05
N MET A 133 6.46 3.06 5.03
CA MET A 133 5.43 3.98 4.57
C MET A 133 4.83 3.51 3.25
N VAL A 134 3.56 3.80 3.05
CA VAL A 134 2.83 3.62 1.81
C VAL A 134 2.78 4.96 1.08
N VAL A 135 3.10 4.96 -0.22
CA VAL A 135 2.91 6.11 -1.11
C VAL A 135 1.81 5.77 -2.10
N MET A 136 0.81 6.64 -2.22
CA MET A 136 -0.36 6.47 -3.07
C MET A 136 -0.51 7.65 -4.03
N PHE A 137 -0.67 7.34 -5.31
CA PHE A 137 -0.83 8.27 -6.41
C PHE A 137 -2.22 8.11 -6.99
N ARG A 138 -3.04 9.16 -6.91
CA ARG A 138 -4.31 9.22 -7.63
C ARG A 138 -4.03 9.60 -9.07
N VAL A 139 -4.50 8.78 -9.99
CA VAL A 139 -4.36 9.00 -11.42
C VAL A 139 -5.73 9.33 -12.00
N VAL A 140 -5.81 10.48 -12.68
CA VAL A 140 -7.01 10.98 -13.37
C VAL A 140 -6.56 11.50 -14.73
N ASP A 141 -7.32 11.21 -15.78
CA ASP A 141 -7.02 11.68 -17.14
C ASP A 141 -5.56 11.43 -17.56
N ARG A 142 -5.03 10.26 -17.18
CA ARG A 142 -3.63 9.82 -17.44
C ARG A 142 -2.58 10.76 -16.84
N GLN A 143 -2.90 11.42 -15.75
CA GLN A 143 -2.01 12.31 -15.00
C GLN A 143 -2.07 11.99 -13.51
N VAL A 144 -0.96 12.25 -12.81
CA VAL A 144 -0.95 12.20 -11.34
C VAL A 144 -1.64 13.45 -10.82
N GLU A 145 -2.83 13.29 -10.26
CA GLU A 145 -3.62 14.40 -9.69
C GLU A 145 -3.26 14.63 -8.22
N ARG A 146 -2.91 13.56 -7.49
CA ARG A 146 -2.66 13.64 -6.04
C ARG A 146 -1.67 12.60 -5.57
N ILE A 147 -0.79 12.99 -4.65
CA ILE A 147 0.13 12.09 -3.95
C ILE A 147 -0.22 12.13 -2.46
N ARG A 148 -0.34 10.98 -1.80
CA ARG A 148 -0.59 10.87 -0.36
C ARG A 148 0.27 9.77 0.24
N THR A 149 0.64 9.95 1.51
CA THR A 149 1.45 8.99 2.26
C THR A 149 0.73 8.52 3.50
N PHE A 150 0.93 7.25 3.85
CA PHE A 150 0.31 6.59 4.99
C PHE A 150 1.31 5.65 5.66
N SER A 151 1.03 5.26 6.90
CA SER A 151 1.70 4.10 7.52
C SER A 151 1.09 2.79 7.01
N GLU A 152 1.87 1.71 6.96
CA GLU A 152 1.45 0.43 6.37
C GLU A 152 0.33 -0.28 7.15
N GLU A 153 0.22 0.01 8.45
CA GLU A 153 -0.82 -0.45 9.36
C GLU A 153 -2.17 0.25 9.18
N CYS A 154 -2.23 1.33 8.41
CA CYS A 154 -3.49 2.01 8.11
C CYS A 154 -4.35 1.19 7.14
N GLU A 155 -5.65 1.12 7.42
CA GLU A 155 -6.66 0.60 6.50
C GLU A 155 -7.08 1.68 5.47
N LEU A 156 -6.83 1.46 4.18
CA LEU A 156 -7.06 2.46 3.12
C LEU A 156 -8.32 2.15 2.26
N ASP A 157 -9.29 3.06 2.19
CA ASP A 157 -10.56 2.95 1.44
C ASP A 157 -10.31 3.41 0.02
N ALA A 158 -10.21 2.49 -0.91
CA ALA A 158 -10.02 2.86 -2.31
C ALA A 158 -11.31 3.35 -2.98
N GLY A 159 -12.47 3.41 -2.29
CA GLY A 159 -13.70 3.98 -2.84
C GLY A 159 -14.24 3.27 -4.09
N GLY A 160 -14.01 1.96 -4.19
CA GLY A 160 -14.35 1.12 -5.35
C GLY A 160 -13.37 1.22 -6.52
N ARG A 161 -12.28 1.99 -6.39
CA ARG A 161 -11.30 2.20 -7.48
C ARG A 161 -10.35 1.02 -7.66
N GLN A 162 -9.78 0.94 -8.86
CA GLN A 162 -8.63 0.09 -9.14
C GLN A 162 -7.41 0.60 -8.38
N VAL A 163 -6.63 -0.31 -7.79
CA VAL A 163 -5.34 -0.01 -7.18
C VAL A 163 -4.26 -0.89 -7.81
N HIS A 164 -3.33 -0.27 -8.53
CA HIS A 164 -2.12 -0.91 -9.01
C HIS A 164 -1.08 -0.89 -7.89
N TRP A 165 -0.73 -2.06 -7.38
CA TRP A 165 0.18 -2.19 -6.24
C TRP A 165 1.55 -2.67 -6.70
N LEU A 166 2.56 -1.80 -6.62
CA LEU A 166 3.94 -2.12 -6.99
C LEU A 166 4.69 -2.71 -5.78
N GLN A 167 5.13 -3.96 -5.92
CA GLN A 167 5.80 -4.71 -4.86
C GLN A 167 7.31 -4.52 -4.90
N ASN A 168 7.96 -4.54 -3.74
CA ASN A 168 9.43 -4.51 -3.63
C ASN A 168 10.10 -3.24 -4.19
N VAL A 169 9.42 -2.10 -4.07
CA VAL A 169 10.03 -0.80 -4.40
C VAL A 169 11.11 -0.46 -3.36
N GLY A 170 12.32 -0.11 -3.83
CA GLY A 170 13.42 0.35 -2.98
C GLY A 170 13.31 1.83 -2.61
N PRO A 171 13.93 2.28 -1.49
CA PRO A 171 13.93 3.70 -1.11
C PRO A 171 14.50 4.63 -2.18
N ALA A 172 15.62 4.25 -2.81
CA ALA A 172 16.25 5.05 -3.86
C ALA A 172 15.35 5.20 -5.08
N ASP A 173 14.69 4.11 -5.52
CA ASP A 173 13.76 4.15 -6.65
C ASP A 173 12.53 5.02 -6.34
N SER A 174 12.01 4.94 -5.10
CA SER A 174 10.91 5.81 -4.66
C SER A 174 11.30 7.28 -4.69
N ILE A 175 12.50 7.64 -4.22
CA ILE A 175 12.97 9.04 -4.26
C ILE A 175 13.13 9.49 -5.71
N ALA A 176 13.80 8.70 -6.55
CA ALA A 176 13.99 9.03 -7.97
C ALA A 176 12.65 9.18 -8.73
N LEU A 177 11.64 8.37 -8.39
CA LEU A 177 10.28 8.54 -8.92
C LEU A 177 9.65 9.85 -8.43
N LEU A 178 9.67 10.12 -7.13
CA LEU A 178 9.07 11.34 -6.57
C LEU A 178 9.75 12.61 -7.12
N GLU A 179 11.07 12.61 -7.25
CA GLU A 179 11.84 13.69 -7.88
C GLU A 179 11.42 13.90 -9.34
N SER A 180 11.14 12.83 -10.09
CA SER A 180 10.71 12.95 -11.50
C SER A 180 9.34 13.62 -11.69
N LEU A 181 8.58 13.83 -10.62
CA LEU A 181 7.28 14.51 -10.63
C LEU A 181 7.37 15.98 -10.26
N ILE A 182 8.54 16.42 -9.77
CA ILE A 182 8.85 17.81 -9.45
C ILE A 182 9.65 18.32 -10.67
N GLY A 183 8.99 19.08 -11.54
CA GLY A 183 9.61 19.63 -12.76
C GLY A 183 10.80 20.55 -12.46
#